data_AF-A0A7K4F032-F1
#
_entry.id   AF-A0A7K4F032-F1
#
_cell.length_a   1.000
_cell.length_b   1.000
_cell.length_c   1.000
_cell.angle_alpha   90.00
_cell.angle_beta   90.00
_cell.angle_gamma   90.00
#
_symmetry.space_group_name_H-M   'P 1'
#
loop_
_entity.id
_entity.type
_entity.pdbx_description
1 polymer ?
#
loop_
_entity_poly.entity_id
_entity_poly.type
_entity_poly.pdbx_seq_one_letter_code
_entity_poly.pdbx_strand_id
1 'polypeptide(L)'
;IALELITSIGAAAVVIGIALQNQLKNAISGITIFLNTQINVGDTIEFDYVECKITGLHLTKITAITDEGIRVIIPNHKFSEEMVQIYPKKLNTVKENKNQNKITHTIKSSEKDNLRHGEGIPFSEMKQRAGL
;
A
#
# COMPACT_ATOMS: atom_id res chain seq x y z
N ILE A 1 4.50 -44.23 -35.99
CA ILE A 1 4.96 -42.93 -36.52
C ILE A 1 4.21 -41.75 -35.90
N ALA A 2 2.92 -41.52 -36.19
CA ALA A 2 2.18 -40.37 -35.63
C ALA A 2 2.12 -40.35 -34.09
N LEU A 3 1.89 -41.51 -33.46
CA LEU A 3 1.83 -41.62 -31.99
C LEU A 3 3.18 -41.27 -31.35
N GLU A 4 4.30 -41.77 -31.90
CA GLU A 4 5.64 -41.48 -31.40
C GLU A 4 6.04 -40.01 -31.55
N LEU A 5 5.59 -39.35 -32.63
CA LEU A 5 5.77 -37.92 -32.81
C LEU A 5 5.00 -37.11 -31.76
N ILE A 6 3.74 -37.46 -31.50
CA ILE A 6 2.93 -36.79 -30.47
C ILE A 6 3.53 -37.03 -29.08
N THR A 7 3.98 -38.25 -28.78
CA THR A 7 4.60 -38.59 -27.49
C THR A 7 5.93 -37.87 -27.30
N SER A 8 6.78 -37.80 -28.32
CA SER A 8 8.09 -37.11 -28.24
C SER A 8 7.93 -35.59 -28.11
N ILE A 9 6.99 -34.99 -28.85
CA ILE A 9 6.64 -33.57 -28.71
C ILE A 9 6.05 -33.29 -27.32
N GLY A 10 5.16 -34.17 -26.84
CA GLY A 10 4.58 -34.07 -25.50
C GLY A 10 5.64 -34.15 -24.40
N ALA A 11 6.57 -35.10 -24.50
CA ALA A 11 7.68 -35.24 -23.55
C ALA A 11 8.58 -33.99 -23.54
N ALA A 12 8.92 -33.46 -24.72
CA ALA A 12 9.71 -32.24 -24.84
C ALA A 12 9.00 -31.02 -24.22
N ALA A 13 7.69 -30.86 -24.47
CA ALA A 13 6.90 -29.78 -23.90
C ALA A 13 6.83 -29.85 -22.36
N VAL A 14 6.71 -31.05 -21.79
CA VAL A 14 6.72 -31.25 -20.33
C VAL A 14 8.07 -30.85 -19.73
N VAL A 15 9.19 -31.25 -20.33
CA VAL A 15 10.53 -30.89 -19.85
C VAL A 15 10.75 -29.38 -19.89
N ILE A 16 10.33 -28.72 -20.98
CA ILE A 16 10.40 -27.25 -21.11
C ILE A 16 9.50 -26.58 -20.06
N GLY A 17 8.29 -27.11 -19.84
CA GLY A 17 7.36 -26.59 -18.83
C GLY A 17 7.90 -26.69 -17.41
N ILE A 18 8.59 -27.78 -17.07
CA ILE A 18 9.25 -27.93 -15.76
C ILE A 18 10.39 -26.93 -15.61
N ALA A 19 11.21 -26.74 -16.64
CA ALA A 19 12.32 -25.79 -16.60
C ALA A 19 11.85 -24.33 -16.43
N LEU A 20 10.70 -23.98 -17.03
CA LEU A 20 10.11 -22.64 -16.97
C LEU A 20 9.10 -22.44 -15.83
N GLN A 21 8.86 -23.46 -15.00
CA GLN A 21 7.82 -23.45 -13.98
C GLN A 21 7.95 -22.24 -13.06
N ASN A 22 9.17 -21.93 -12.61
CA ASN A 22 9.43 -20.81 -11.72
C ASN A 22 9.21 -19.45 -12.40
N GLN A 23 9.60 -19.31 -13.66
CA GLN A 23 9.44 -18.07 -14.42
C GLN A 23 7.96 -17.81 -14.69
N LEU A 24 7.19 -18.85 -15.03
CA LEU A 24 5.75 -18.74 -15.25
C LEU A 24 5.00 -18.41 -13.95
N LYS A 25 5.37 -19.04 -12.83
CA LYS A 25 4.82 -18.74 -11.50
C LYS A 25 5.04 -17.27 -11.12
N ASN A 26 6.24 -16.75 -11.38
CA ASN A 26 6.56 -15.34 -11.16
C ASN A 26 5.74 -14.39 -12.02
N ALA A 27 5.60 -14.69 -13.32
CA ALA A 27 4.84 -13.87 -14.25
C ALA A 27 3.35 -13.82 -13.89
N ILE A 28 2.74 -14.97 -13.62
CA ILE A 28 1.33 -15.06 -13.20
C ILE A 28 1.12 -14.32 -11.87
N SER A 29 2.00 -14.52 -10.90
CA SER A 29 1.92 -13.84 -9.60
C SER A 29 1.96 -12.31 -9.74
N GLY A 30 2.83 -11.75 -10.60
CA GLY A 30 2.82 -10.31 -10.82
C GLY A 30 1.63 -9.77 -11.60
N ILE A 31 1.05 -10.56 -12.52
CA ILE A 31 -0.23 -10.19 -13.15
C ILE A 31 -1.32 -10.14 -12.08
N THR A 32 -1.37 -11.13 -11.19
CA THR A 32 -2.32 -11.16 -10.06
C THR A 32 -2.13 -9.97 -9.12
N ILE A 33 -0.90 -9.62 -8.76
CA ILE A 33 -0.60 -8.44 -7.93
C ILE A 33 -1.02 -7.15 -8.65
N PHE A 34 -0.76 -7.04 -9.96
CA PHE A 34 -1.17 -5.88 -10.74
C PHE A 34 -2.70 -5.74 -10.81
N LEU A 35 -3.42 -6.86 -10.89
CA LEU A 35 -4.90 -6.87 -10.94
C LEU A 35 -5.54 -6.71 -9.54
N ASN A 36 -4.84 -7.07 -8.46
CA ASN A 36 -5.33 -6.94 -7.09
C ASN A 36 -4.86 -5.63 -6.44
N THR A 37 -5.79 -4.71 -6.18
CA THR A 37 -5.57 -3.36 -5.60
C THR A 37 -5.06 -3.32 -4.15
N GLN A 38 -4.67 -4.44 -3.55
CA GLN A 38 -4.40 -4.54 -2.11
C GLN A 38 -3.01 -4.04 -1.70
N ILE A 39 -2.09 -3.83 -2.65
CA ILE A 39 -0.70 -3.48 -2.36
C ILE A 39 -0.28 -2.28 -3.22
N ASN A 40 0.22 -1.23 -2.58
CA ASN A 40 0.59 0.01 -3.25
C ASN A 40 2.04 0.38 -2.95
N VAL A 41 2.64 1.13 -3.89
CA VAL A 41 3.94 1.75 -3.65
C VAL A 41 3.84 2.72 -2.48
N GLY A 42 4.73 2.56 -1.50
CA GLY A 42 4.77 3.35 -0.29
C GLY A 42 4.11 2.71 0.92
N ASP A 43 3.47 1.54 0.77
CA ASP A 43 3.06 0.71 1.90
C ASP A 43 4.29 0.13 2.62
N THR A 44 4.18 -0.02 3.93
CA THR A 44 5.18 -0.73 4.73
C THR A 44 4.74 -2.19 4.85
N ILE A 45 5.67 -3.12 4.65
CA ILE A 45 5.43 -4.55 4.75
C ILE A 45 6.45 -5.17 5.69
N GLU A 46 6.00 -6.18 6.44
CA GLU A 46 6.89 -7.11 7.15
C GLU A 46 6.94 -8.40 6.34
N PHE A 47 8.12 -8.73 5.83
CA PHE A 47 8.36 -9.93 5.02
C PHE A 47 9.58 -10.66 5.59
N ASP A 48 9.40 -11.92 5.97
CA ASP A 48 10.46 -12.75 6.59
C ASP A 48 11.15 -12.05 7.77
N TYR A 49 10.36 -11.47 8.69
CA TYR A 49 10.81 -10.72 9.87
C TYR A 49 11.62 -9.44 9.57
N VAL A 50 11.61 -8.97 8.32
CA VAL A 50 12.22 -7.71 7.90
C VAL A 50 11.14 -6.70 7.56
N GLU A 51 11.12 -5.60 8.30
CA GLU A 51 10.26 -4.45 7.99
C GLU A 51 10.89 -3.60 6.88
N CYS A 52 10.13 -3.37 5.81
CA CYS A 52 10.59 -2.57 4.69
C CYS A 52 9.45 -1.84 3.98
N LYS A 53 9.78 -0.73 3.34
CA LYS A 53 8.83 0.09 2.60
C LYS A 53 8.91 -0.19 1.11
N ILE A 54 7.77 -0.46 0.49
CA ILE A 54 7.69 -0.73 -0.95
C ILE A 54 8.09 0.52 -1.74
N THR A 55 9.11 0.39 -2.58
CA THR A 55 9.58 1.44 -3.48
C THR A 55 9.08 1.27 -4.91
N GLY A 56 8.71 0.05 -5.31
CA GLY A 56 8.24 -0.22 -6.67
C GLY A 56 7.68 -1.63 -6.83
N LEU A 57 6.62 -1.72 -7.63
CA LEU A 57 5.96 -2.97 -7.99
C LEU A 57 6.29 -3.30 -9.45
N HIS A 58 6.79 -4.49 -9.71
CA HIS A 58 7.08 -4.99 -11.06
C HIS A 58 6.39 -6.32 -11.29
N LEU A 59 6.36 -6.75 -12.56
CA LEU A 59 5.72 -7.99 -12.99
C LEU A 59 6.34 -9.26 -12.37
N THR A 60 7.60 -9.23 -11.98
CA THR A 60 8.29 -10.43 -11.46
C THR A 60 8.80 -10.27 -10.03
N LYS A 61 8.82 -9.03 -9.52
CA LYS A 61 9.40 -8.69 -8.22
C LYS A 61 8.81 -7.41 -7.64
N ILE A 62 8.85 -7.33 -6.33
CA ILE A 62 8.66 -6.13 -5.54
C ILE A 62 10.05 -5.62 -5.14
N THR A 63 10.22 -4.30 -5.21
CA THR A 63 11.39 -3.62 -4.66
C THR A 63 10.98 -2.86 -3.42
N ALA A 64 11.74 -3.01 -2.35
CA ALA A 64 11.52 -2.33 -1.09
C ALA A 64 12.85 -1.82 -0.53
N ILE A 65 12.76 -0.96 0.47
CA ILE A 65 13.91 -0.44 1.21
C ILE A 65 13.65 -0.56 2.71
N THR A 66 14.61 -1.06 3.47
CA THR A 66 14.53 -1.05 4.94
C THR A 66 14.76 0.37 5.47
N ASP A 67 14.46 0.60 6.74
CA ASP A 67 14.74 1.88 7.40
C ASP A 67 16.24 2.19 7.48
N GLU A 68 17.08 1.16 7.42
CA GLU A 68 18.54 1.27 7.34
C GLU A 68 19.05 1.61 5.92
N GLY A 69 18.15 1.75 4.94
CA GLY A 69 18.50 2.08 3.56
C GLY A 69 18.92 0.86 2.71
N ILE A 70 18.74 -0.37 3.22
CA ILE A 70 19.11 -1.59 2.50
C ILE A 70 18.03 -1.90 1.46
N ARG A 71 18.45 -2.19 0.22
CA ARG A 71 17.54 -2.54 -0.87
C ARG A 71 17.13 -4.00 -0.78
N VAL A 72 15.83 -4.25 -0.68
CA VAL A 72 15.22 -5.58 -0.64
C VAL A 72 14.54 -5.88 -1.98
N ILE A 73 14.78 -7.07 -2.52
CA ILE A 73 14.13 -7.56 -3.74
C ILE A 73 13.34 -8.81 -3.39
N ILE A 74 12.02 -8.72 -3.48
CA ILE A 74 11.11 -9.82 -3.13
C ILE A 74 10.52 -10.36 -4.44
N PRO A 75 10.82 -11.60 -4.85
CA PRO A 75 10.15 -12.21 -5.99
C PRO A 75 8.64 -12.29 -5.76
N ASN A 76 7.82 -12.04 -6.78
CA ASN A 76 6.37 -12.02 -6.60
C ASN A 76 5.82 -13.38 -6.15
N HIS A 77 6.35 -14.49 -6.67
CA HIS A 77 5.91 -15.84 -6.25
C HIS A 77 6.09 -16.05 -4.73
N LYS A 78 7.23 -15.60 -4.20
CA LYS A 78 7.54 -15.64 -2.76
C LYS A 78 6.57 -14.80 -1.94
N PHE A 79 6.31 -13.58 -2.40
CA PHE A 79 5.33 -12.70 -1.77
C PHE A 79 3.91 -13.31 -1.75
N SER A 80 3.51 -14.01 -2.81
CA SER A 80 2.17 -14.62 -2.90
C SER A 80 2.00 -15.93 -2.14
N GLU A 81 3.11 -16.58 -1.75
CA GLU A 81 3.11 -17.88 -1.07
C GLU A 81 3.24 -17.75 0.45
N GLU A 82 3.85 -16.67 0.93
CA GLU A 82 4.18 -16.46 2.33
C GLU A 82 3.20 -15.47 2.99
N MET A 83 3.05 -15.56 4.32
CA MET A 83 2.22 -14.62 5.06
C MET A 83 2.89 -13.25 5.08
N VAL A 84 2.20 -12.22 4.60
CA VAL A 84 2.70 -10.85 4.59
C VAL A 84 1.78 -9.95 5.41
N GLN A 85 2.36 -9.21 6.35
CA GLN A 85 1.66 -8.14 7.04
C GLN A 85 1.87 -6.84 6.26
N ILE A 86 0.77 -6.22 5.83
CA ILE A 86 0.79 -4.96 5.09
C ILE A 86 0.25 -3.87 5.99
N TYR A 87 1.06 -2.84 6.21
CA TYR A 87 0.67 -1.61 6.87
C TYR A 87 0.45 -0.54 5.78
N PRO A 88 -0.81 -0.36 5.33
CA PRO A 88 -1.10 0.56 4.24
C PRO A 88 -0.66 1.96 4.63
N LYS A 89 -0.05 2.66 3.68
CA LYS A 89 0.29 4.07 3.86
C LYS A 89 -1.00 4.79 4.20
N LYS A 90 -1.05 5.45 5.36
CA LYS A 90 -2.15 6.35 5.70
C LYS A 90 -2.30 7.33 4.53
N LEU A 91 -3.37 7.18 3.76
CA LEU A 91 -3.81 8.21 2.86
C LEU A 91 -4.13 9.37 3.77
N ASN A 92 -3.24 10.35 3.87
CA ASN A 92 -3.62 11.64 4.41
C ASN A 92 -4.80 12.06 3.54
N THR A 93 -6.00 11.95 4.10
CA THR A 93 -7.23 12.55 3.58
C THR A 93 -6.97 14.05 3.61
N VAL A 94 -6.26 14.56 2.60
CA VAL A 94 -6.12 16.00 2.32
C VAL A 94 -7.51 16.62 2.09
N LYS A 95 -8.55 15.80 1.95
CA LYS A 95 -9.96 16.23 1.98
C LYS A 95 -10.51 16.50 3.39
N GLU A 96 -10.01 15.87 4.43
CA GLU A 96 -10.51 16.05 5.81
C GLU A 96 -9.80 17.22 6.52
N ASN A 97 -8.50 17.39 6.26
CA ASN A 97 -7.74 18.51 6.83
C ASN A 97 -8.16 19.88 6.25
N LYS A 98 -8.62 19.94 4.98
CA LYS A 98 -9.18 21.18 4.42
C LYS A 98 -10.50 21.60 5.08
N ASN A 99 -11.36 20.64 5.44
CA ASN A 99 -12.63 20.97 6.08
C ASN A 99 -12.42 21.38 7.54
N GLN A 100 -11.57 20.68 8.29
CA GLN A 100 -11.28 21.05 9.69
C GLN A 100 -10.58 22.41 9.81
N ASN A 101 -9.65 22.74 8.90
CA ASN A 101 -9.01 24.06 8.90
C ASN A 101 -9.98 25.18 8.46
N LYS A 102 -10.91 24.91 7.52
CA LYS A 102 -11.93 25.89 7.13
C LYS A 102 -12.93 26.16 8.26
N ILE A 103 -13.42 25.11 8.92
CA ILE A 103 -14.36 25.23 10.05
C ILE A 103 -13.69 25.99 11.20
N THR A 104 -12.45 25.66 11.55
CA THR A 104 -11.71 26.36 12.62
C THR A 104 -11.46 27.83 12.29
N HIS A 105 -11.17 28.16 11.02
CA HIS A 105 -10.93 29.53 10.62
C HIS A 105 -12.23 30.37 10.57
N THR A 106 -13.35 29.78 10.15
CA THR A 106 -14.68 30.42 10.16
C THR A 106 -15.19 30.62 11.58
N ILE A 107 -15.05 29.64 12.48
CA ILE A 107 -15.48 29.77 13.89
C ILE A 107 -14.67 30.86 14.60
N LYS A 108 -13.35 30.91 14.40
CA LYS A 108 -12.50 31.97 15.00
C LYS A 108 -12.75 33.37 14.41
N SER A 109 -13.18 33.46 13.15
CA SER A 109 -13.57 34.74 12.54
C SER A 109 -14.89 35.24 13.14
N SER A 110 -15.91 34.37 13.18
CA SER A 110 -17.21 34.68 13.76
C SER A 110 -17.13 35.00 15.26
N GLU A 111 -16.26 34.32 16.00
CA GLU A 111 -16.03 34.58 17.43
C GLU A 111 -15.43 35.98 17.64
N LYS A 112 -14.44 36.36 16.82
CA LYS A 112 -13.84 37.70 16.90
C LYS A 112 -14.84 38.80 16.56
N ASP A 113 -15.71 38.58 15.59
CA ASP A 113 -16.72 39.57 15.22
C ASP A 113 -17.79 39.71 16.34
N ASN A 114 -18.23 38.60 16.93
CA ASN A 114 -19.21 38.60 18.01
C ASN A 114 -18.68 39.23 19.32
N LEU A 115 -17.41 39.00 19.65
CA LEU A 115 -16.73 39.64 20.80
C LEU A 115 -16.58 41.16 20.63
N ARG A 116 -16.47 41.66 19.40
CA ARG A 116 -16.38 43.11 19.13
C ARG A 116 -17.71 43.83 19.32
N HIS A 117 -18.83 43.13 19.18
CA HIS A 117 -20.16 43.64 19.47
C HIS A 117 -20.58 43.45 20.94
N GLY A 118 -19.73 42.84 21.77
CA GLY A 118 -20.03 42.56 23.18
C GLY A 118 -21.05 41.44 23.39
N GLU A 119 -21.37 40.66 22.35
CA GLU A 119 -22.45 39.67 22.35
C GLU A 119 -21.98 38.21 22.49
N GLY A 120 -20.79 37.96 23.05
CA GLY A 120 -20.25 36.60 23.10
C GLY A 120 -19.30 36.28 24.26
N ILE A 121 -19.27 35.00 24.64
CA ILE A 121 -18.25 34.41 25.51
C ILE A 121 -17.12 33.81 24.65
N PRO A 122 -15.84 34.05 24.97
CA PRO A 122 -14.72 33.47 24.23
C PRO A 122 -14.74 31.95 24.27
N PHE A 123 -14.37 31.32 23.15
CA PHE A 123 -14.30 29.87 22.99
C PHE A 123 -13.30 29.23 23.96
N SER A 124 -12.26 29.96 24.37
CA SER A 124 -11.34 29.52 25.42
C SER A 124 -12.02 29.33 26.77
N GLU A 125 -12.97 30.20 27.11
CA GLU A 125 -13.72 30.14 28.36
C GLU A 125 -14.79 29.04 28.30
N MET A 126 -15.43 28.86 27.13
CA MET A 126 -16.37 27.77 26.90
C MET A 126 -15.72 26.39 27.10
N LYS A 127 -14.50 26.19 26.59
CA LYS A 127 -13.75 24.94 26.77
C LYS A 127 -13.43 24.64 28.23
N GLN A 128 -12.98 25.67 28.95
CA GLN A 128 -12.66 25.55 30.38
C GLN A 128 -13.89 25.20 31.22
N ARG A 129 -15.07 25.73 30.86
CA ARG A 129 -16.34 25.39 31.53
C ARG A 129 -16.85 23.99 31.17
N ALA A 130 -16.52 23.50 29.98
CA ALA A 130 -16.90 22.16 29.52
C ALA A 130 -15.95 21.05 30.00
N GLY A 131 -14.84 21.40 30.67
CA GLY A 131 -13.84 20.42 31.12
C GLY A 131 -13.08 19.75 29.97
N LEU A 132 -12.99 20.41 28.81
CA LEU A 132 -12.32 19.96 27.59
C LEU A 132 -11.00 20.70 27.34
#